data_AF-A0A3S1XDB8-F1
#
_entry.id   AF-A0A3S1XDB8-F1
#
_cell.length_a   1.000
_cell.length_b   1.000
_cell.length_c   1.000
_cell.angle_alpha   90.00
_cell.angle_beta   90.00
_cell.angle_gamma   90.00
#
_symmetry.space_group_name_H-M   'P 1'
#
loop_
_entity.id
_entity.type
_entity.pdbx_description
1 polymer ?
#
loop_
_entity_poly.entity_id
_entity_poly.type
_entity_poly.pdbx_seq_one_letter_code
_entity_poly.pdbx_strand_id
1 'polypeptide(L)'
;SYSAHAEAPMLTVRDLDFYMDIRTGGENRTGDKVMSPLADANFAYLPPTVLITAECDPLSSDGEAYRDRVVAAGGHAYWFEEPGLVHGYLRARHTVGRARASFTRIVEAATALGKGDWIW
;
A
#
# COMPACT_ATOMS: atom_id res chain seq x y z
N SER A 1 -8.86 5.38 5.54
CA SER A 1 -7.99 5.11 6.71
C SER A 1 -7.40 6.37 7.36
N TYR A 2 -6.95 7.37 6.60
CA TYR A 2 -6.30 8.60 7.13
C TYR A 2 -6.98 9.24 8.35
N SER A 3 -8.32 9.36 8.36
CA SER A 3 -9.04 9.92 9.52
C SER A 3 -9.17 8.94 10.69
N ALA A 4 -9.42 7.65 10.42
CA ALA A 4 -9.64 6.63 11.44
C ALA A 4 -8.34 6.24 12.16
N HIS A 5 -7.21 6.29 11.45
CA HIS A 5 -5.89 5.90 11.93
C HIS A 5 -4.92 7.09 12.00
N ALA A 6 -5.45 8.32 12.14
CA ALA A 6 -4.66 9.54 12.16
C ALA A 6 -3.52 9.51 13.19
N GLU A 7 -3.80 8.91 14.35
CA GLU A 7 -2.88 8.77 15.49
C GLU A 7 -2.44 7.30 15.70
N ALA A 8 -2.40 6.50 14.65
CA ALA A 8 -1.96 5.11 14.75
C ALA A 8 -0.51 5.02 15.26
N PRO A 9 -0.18 3.97 16.03
CA PRO A 9 1.19 3.76 16.47
C PRO A 9 2.12 3.55 15.26
N MET A 10 3.40 3.91 15.43
CA MET A 10 4.48 3.85 14.43
C MET A 10 4.41 4.89 13.30
N LEU A 11 3.23 5.20 12.78
CA LEU A 11 3.05 6.20 11.72
C LEU A 11 1.72 6.94 11.92
N THR A 12 1.82 8.26 12.13
CA THR A 12 0.67 9.16 12.21
C THR A 12 0.51 9.98 10.93
N VAL A 13 -0.64 10.64 10.75
CA VAL A 13 -0.82 11.62 9.67
C VAL A 13 0.13 12.81 9.82
N ARG A 14 0.44 13.21 11.05
CA ARG A 14 1.45 14.25 11.30
C ARG A 14 2.84 13.84 10.81
N ASP A 15 3.20 12.57 10.97
CA ASP A 15 4.46 12.04 10.43
C ASP A 15 4.46 12.07 8.90
N LEU A 16 3.33 11.76 8.26
CA LEU A 16 3.18 11.89 6.81
C LEU A 16 3.40 13.33 6.34
N ASP A 17 2.77 14.30 6.99
CA ASP A 17 2.95 15.73 6.66
C ASP A 17 4.41 16.15 6.81
N PHE A 18 5.08 15.70 7.88
CA PHE A 18 6.50 15.94 8.10
C PHE A 18 7.39 15.33 7.01
N TYR A 19 7.14 14.06 6.62
CA TYR A 19 7.91 13.41 5.55
C TYR A 19 7.66 14.06 4.18
N MET A 20 6.44 14.52 3.93
CA MET A 20 6.09 15.24 2.71
C MET A 20 6.85 16.56 2.63
N ASP A 21 6.88 17.34 3.71
CA ASP A 21 7.63 18.61 3.77
C ASP A 21 9.13 18.41 3.50
N ILE A 22 9.75 17.42 4.14
CA ILE A 22 11.16 17.06 3.89
C ILE A 22 11.38 16.66 2.43
N ARG A 23 10.48 15.85 1.87
CA ARG A 23 10.62 15.31 0.51
C ARG A 23 10.47 16.39 -0.55
N THR A 24 9.61 17.37 -0.35
CA THR A 24 9.34 18.43 -1.35
C THR A 24 10.08 19.73 -1.08
N GLY A 25 10.70 19.88 0.09
CA GLY A 25 11.24 21.17 0.53
C GLY A 25 10.14 22.22 0.74
N GLY A 26 8.95 21.79 1.17
CA GLY A 26 7.77 22.64 1.35
C GLY A 26 7.06 23.06 0.05
N GLU A 27 7.51 22.59 -1.11
CA GLU A 27 6.83 22.89 -2.37
C GLU A 27 5.54 22.08 -2.55
N ASN A 28 4.50 22.74 -3.09
CA ASN A 28 3.27 22.05 -3.47
C ASN A 28 3.50 21.23 -4.74
N ARG A 29 3.47 19.91 -4.59
CA ARG A 29 3.62 18.92 -5.68
C ARG A 29 2.32 18.15 -5.96
N THR A 30 1.17 18.75 -5.66
CA THR A 30 -0.14 18.14 -5.94
C THR A 30 -0.25 17.78 -7.41
N GLY A 31 -0.65 16.55 -7.71
CA GLY A 31 -0.79 16.04 -9.09
C GLY A 31 0.50 15.52 -9.70
N ASP A 32 1.65 15.61 -9.01
CA ASP A 32 2.88 14.97 -9.47
C ASP A 32 2.76 13.44 -9.33
N LYS A 33 2.50 12.77 -10.46
CA LYS A 33 2.35 11.32 -10.52
C LYS A 33 3.62 10.53 -10.23
N VAL A 34 4.81 11.13 -10.36
CA VAL A 34 6.07 10.49 -9.97
C VAL A 34 6.17 10.43 -8.44
N MET A 35 5.59 11.42 -7.76
CA MET A 35 5.50 11.45 -6.31
C MET A 35 4.33 10.60 -5.78
N SER A 36 3.16 10.77 -6.37
CA SER A 36 1.90 10.18 -5.91
C SER A 36 1.23 9.44 -7.08
N PRO A 37 1.53 8.15 -7.30
CA PRO A 37 1.03 7.39 -8.45
C PRO A 37 -0.50 7.36 -8.60
N LEU A 38 -1.25 7.51 -7.50
CA LEU A 38 -2.71 7.63 -7.51
C LEU A 38 -3.23 8.88 -8.25
N ALA A 39 -2.37 9.87 -8.47
CA ALA A 39 -2.68 11.06 -9.24
C ALA A 39 -2.59 10.84 -10.77
N ASP A 40 -2.08 9.69 -11.24
CA ASP A 40 -2.11 9.40 -12.67
C ASP A 40 -3.56 9.27 -13.17
N ALA A 41 -3.79 9.69 -14.41
CA ALA A 41 -5.08 9.53 -15.09
C ALA A 41 -5.17 8.18 -15.80
N ASN A 42 -4.04 7.50 -16.04
CA ASN A 42 -3.99 6.26 -16.81
C ASN A 42 -3.36 5.11 -16.04
N PHE A 43 -4.14 4.04 -15.85
CA PHE A 43 -3.74 2.79 -15.20
C PHE A 43 -3.76 1.58 -16.17
N ALA A 44 -3.96 1.83 -17.47
CA ALA A 44 -4.00 0.76 -18.46
C ALA A 44 -2.63 0.09 -18.62
N TYR A 45 -2.64 -1.20 -18.94
CA TYR A 45 -1.44 -2.00 -19.25
C TYR A 45 -0.41 -2.12 -18.10
N LEU A 46 -0.80 -1.81 -16.87
CA LEU A 46 0.01 -2.09 -15.69
C LEU A 46 0.16 -3.61 -15.50
N PRO A 47 1.30 -4.08 -14.96
CA PRO A 47 1.49 -5.49 -14.68
C PRO A 47 0.50 -5.98 -13.61
N PRO A 48 0.20 -7.29 -13.57
CA PRO A 48 -0.60 -7.86 -12.49
C PRO A 48 -0.01 -7.48 -11.12
N THR A 49 -0.85 -6.90 -10.25
CA THR A 49 -0.40 -6.23 -9.03
C THR A 49 -1.09 -6.79 -7.80
N VAL A 50 -0.34 -7.09 -6.74
CA VAL A 50 -0.90 -7.46 -5.44
C VAL A 50 -0.50 -6.40 -4.42
N LEU A 51 -1.49 -5.80 -3.78
CA LEU A 51 -1.32 -4.79 -2.74
C LEU A 51 -1.58 -5.41 -1.38
N ILE A 52 -0.69 -5.14 -0.42
CA ILE A 52 -0.80 -5.67 0.94
C ILE A 52 -0.61 -4.49 1.89
N THR A 53 -1.68 -4.08 2.57
CA THR A 53 -1.68 -2.96 3.52
C THR A 53 -1.94 -3.46 4.94
N ALA A 54 -1.73 -2.58 5.92
CA ALA A 54 -2.02 -2.86 7.32
C ALA A 54 -3.30 -2.13 7.70
N GLU A 55 -4.25 -2.79 8.38
CA GLU A 55 -5.54 -2.18 8.75
C GLU A 55 -5.33 -0.88 9.57
N CYS A 56 -4.49 -0.93 10.60
CA CYS A 56 -4.20 0.21 11.47
C CYS A 56 -3.06 1.08 10.92
N ASP A 57 -3.21 1.58 9.69
CA ASP A 57 -2.26 2.45 8.98
C ASP A 57 -3.00 3.61 8.31
N PRO A 58 -2.60 4.87 8.50
CA PRO A 58 -3.17 6.00 7.76
C PRO A 58 -3.23 5.76 6.24
N LEU A 59 -2.25 5.05 5.67
CA LEU A 59 -2.11 4.78 4.24
C LEU A 59 -2.94 3.60 3.74
N SER A 60 -3.63 2.84 4.61
CA SER A 60 -4.25 1.55 4.20
C SER A 60 -5.20 1.68 3.00
N SER A 61 -6.09 2.68 3.00
CA SER A 61 -7.08 2.85 1.94
C SER A 61 -6.48 3.23 0.58
N ASP A 62 -5.22 3.64 0.51
CA ASP A 62 -4.56 3.91 -0.77
C ASP A 62 -4.33 2.60 -1.55
N GLY A 63 -4.17 1.47 -0.85
CA GLY A 63 -4.09 0.15 -1.47
C GLY A 63 -5.39 -0.24 -2.17
N GLU A 64 -6.53 -0.01 -1.51
CA GLU A 64 -7.85 -0.23 -2.09
C GLU A 64 -8.07 0.66 -3.32
N ALA A 65 -7.80 1.96 -3.18
CA ALA A 65 -7.97 2.92 -4.26
C ALA A 65 -7.11 2.58 -5.48
N TYR A 66 -5.86 2.16 -5.27
CA TYR A 66 -4.96 1.79 -6.37
C TYR A 66 -5.46 0.52 -7.06
N ARG A 67 -5.90 -0.49 -6.29
CA ARG A 67 -6.53 -1.71 -6.85
C ARG A 67 -7.71 -1.37 -7.73
N ASP A 68 -8.61 -0.52 -7.25
CA ASP A 68 -9.83 -0.16 -7.98
C ASP A 68 -9.51 0.59 -9.28
N ARG A 69 -8.50 1.47 -9.27
CA ARG A 69 -8.03 2.16 -10.48
C ARG A 69 -7.47 1.19 -11.53
N VAL A 70 -6.65 0.22 -11.11
CA VAL A 70 -6.10 -0.80 -12.02
C VAL A 70 -7.21 -1.67 -12.62
N VAL A 71 -8.13 -2.15 -11.77
CA VAL A 71 -9.25 -3.01 -12.22
C VAL A 71 -10.19 -2.24 -13.16
N ALA A 72 -10.52 -0.98 -12.84
CA ALA A 72 -11.35 -0.13 -13.70
C ALA A 72 -10.71 0.15 -15.06
N ALA A 73 -9.37 0.11 -15.16
CA ALA A 73 -8.63 0.22 -16.42
C ALA A 73 -8.49 -1.12 -17.17
N GLY A 74 -9.13 -2.19 -16.69
CA GLY A 74 -9.09 -3.53 -17.30
C GLY A 74 -7.87 -4.36 -16.92
N GLY A 75 -7.08 -3.93 -15.92
CA GLY A 75 -5.92 -4.65 -15.42
C GLY A 75 -6.24 -5.67 -14.31
N HIS A 76 -5.20 -6.36 -13.86
CA HIS A 76 -5.27 -7.34 -12.77
C HIS A 76 -4.70 -6.73 -11.49
N ALA A 77 -5.53 -6.52 -10.48
CA ALA A 77 -5.07 -6.13 -9.15
C ALA A 77 -5.89 -6.78 -8.04
N TYR A 78 -5.20 -7.17 -6.97
CA TYR A 78 -5.81 -7.72 -5.76
C TYR A 78 -5.26 -7.03 -4.52
N TRP A 79 -6.10 -6.85 -3.50
CA TRP A 79 -5.74 -6.14 -2.27
C TRP A 79 -6.02 -7.00 -1.04
N PHE A 80 -5.00 -7.13 -0.18
CA PHE A 80 -5.11 -7.66 1.16
C PHE A 80 -4.95 -6.52 2.18
N GLU A 81 -5.98 -6.33 3.01
CA GLU A 81 -5.86 -5.51 4.22
C GLU A 81 -5.57 -6.43 5.41
N GLU A 82 -4.41 -6.26 6.05
CA GLU A 82 -3.95 -7.15 7.10
C GLU A 82 -4.50 -6.75 8.48
N PRO A 83 -5.41 -7.55 9.08
CA PRO A 83 -6.17 -7.10 10.25
C PRO A 83 -5.32 -6.87 11.49
N GLY A 84 -5.51 -5.69 12.08
CA GLY A 84 -4.88 -5.18 13.29
C GLY A 84 -3.37 -5.02 13.22
N LEU A 85 -2.76 -5.13 12.03
CA LEU A 85 -1.37 -4.76 11.82
C LEU A 85 -1.24 -3.25 11.68
N VAL A 86 -0.05 -2.73 11.96
CA VAL A 86 0.28 -1.30 11.92
C VAL A 86 1.36 -1.03 10.86
N HIS A 87 1.54 0.22 10.46
CA HIS A 87 2.60 0.58 9.52
C HIS A 87 3.97 -0.02 9.89
N GLY A 88 4.66 -0.62 8.92
CA GLY A 88 5.99 -1.20 9.12
C GLY A 88 6.05 -2.54 9.88
N TYR A 89 4.91 -3.25 10.03
CA TYR A 89 4.82 -4.53 10.77
C TYR A 89 5.80 -5.63 10.31
N LEU A 90 6.34 -5.57 9.08
CA LEU A 90 7.27 -6.57 8.54
C LEU A 90 8.58 -6.67 9.34
N ARG A 91 8.94 -5.63 10.11
CA ARG A 91 10.06 -5.67 11.06
C ARG A 91 9.84 -6.72 12.16
N ALA A 92 8.58 -7.00 12.49
CA ALA A 92 8.17 -7.95 13.53
C ALA A 92 7.84 -9.36 12.99
N ARG A 93 8.07 -9.66 11.69
CA ARG A 93 7.71 -10.96 11.07
C ARG A 93 8.32 -12.20 11.76
N HIS A 94 9.42 -12.02 12.48
CA HIS A 94 10.08 -13.10 13.21
C HIS A 94 9.50 -13.34 14.61
N THR A 95 8.87 -12.33 15.21
CA THR A 95 8.41 -12.35 16.61
C THR A 95 6.88 -12.30 16.76
N VAL A 96 6.15 -11.79 15.76
CA VAL A 96 4.69 -11.64 15.78
C VAL A 96 4.03 -12.54 14.73
N GLY A 97 3.13 -13.44 15.18
CA GLY A 97 2.51 -14.45 14.32
C GLY A 97 1.72 -13.88 13.13
N ARG A 98 0.92 -12.83 13.35
CA ARG A 98 0.15 -12.18 12.26
C ARG A 98 1.07 -11.53 11.21
N ALA A 99 2.15 -10.87 11.65
CA ALA A 99 3.14 -10.30 10.75
C ALA A 99 3.86 -11.38 9.93
N ARG A 100 4.13 -12.53 10.55
CA ARG A 100 4.69 -13.71 9.84
C ARG A 100 3.74 -14.23 8.78
N ALA A 101 2.45 -14.38 9.12
CA ALA A 101 1.43 -14.87 8.18
C ALA A 101 1.27 -13.93 6.97
N SER A 102 1.30 -12.61 7.21
CA SER A 102 1.30 -11.63 6.13
C SER A 102 2.56 -11.71 5.27
N PHE A 103 3.75 -11.88 5.88
CA PHE A 103 4.98 -12.08 5.13
C PHE A 103 4.93 -13.34 4.25
N THR A 104 4.32 -14.43 4.72
CA THR A 104 4.06 -15.62 3.89
C THR A 104 3.21 -15.27 2.67
N ARG A 105 2.11 -14.53 2.83
CA ARG A 105 1.29 -14.05 1.71
C ARG A 105 2.06 -13.19 0.72
N ILE A 106 2.93 -12.30 1.19
CA ILE A 106 3.81 -11.48 0.32
C ILE A 106 4.70 -12.40 -0.54
N VAL A 107 5.33 -13.41 0.07
CA VAL A 107 6.22 -14.35 -0.64
C VAL A 107 5.45 -15.20 -1.64
N GLU A 108 4.28 -15.71 -1.27
CA GLU A 108 3.40 -16.47 -2.16
C GLU A 108 2.97 -15.60 -3.34
N ALA A 109 2.59 -14.35 -3.08
CA ALA A 109 2.16 -13.43 -4.12
C ALA A 109 3.30 -13.13 -5.11
N ALA A 110 4.49 -12.80 -4.60
CA ALA A 110 5.65 -12.55 -5.44
C ALA A 110 6.06 -13.80 -6.24
N THR A 111 5.91 -14.99 -5.66
CA THR A 111 6.22 -16.26 -6.33
C THR A 111 5.24 -16.54 -7.49
N ALA A 112 3.94 -16.34 -7.28
CA ALA A 112 2.93 -16.49 -8.32
C ALA A 112 3.18 -15.51 -9.48
N LEU A 113 3.34 -14.22 -9.16
CA LEU A 113 3.64 -13.18 -10.16
C LEU A 113 4.95 -13.48 -10.92
N GLY A 114 6.00 -13.94 -10.23
CA GLY A 114 7.27 -14.31 -10.84
C GLY A 114 7.20 -15.50 -11.81
N LYS A 115 6.18 -16.35 -11.68
CA LYS A 115 5.89 -17.44 -12.63
C LYS A 115 4.96 -17.02 -13.76
N GLY A 116 4.41 -15.82 -13.71
CA GLY A 116 3.34 -15.37 -14.60
C GLY A 116 1.96 -15.91 -14.22
N ASP A 117 1.81 -16.47 -13.02
CA ASP A 117 0.55 -16.99 -12.52
C ASP A 117 -0.31 -15.85 -11.95
N TRP A 118 -1.61 -15.88 -12.24
CA TRP A 118 -2.61 -15.02 -11.61
C TRP A 118 -3.66 -15.89 -10.93
N ILE A 119 -3.65 -15.90 -9.60
CA ILE A 119 -4.46 -16.81 -8.76
C ILE A 119 -5.54 -16.09 -7.94
N TRP A 120 -5.78 -14.81 -8.24
CA TRP A 120 -6.78 -13.97 -7.58
C TRP A 120 -7.95 -13.60 -8.48
#